data_AF-A0A0P9DP31-F1
#
_entry.id   AF-A0A0P9DP31-F1
#
_cell.length_a   1.000
_cell.length_b   1.000
_cell.length_c   1.000
_cell.angle_alpha   90.00
_cell.angle_beta   90.00
_cell.angle_gamma   90.00
#
_symmetry.space_group_name_H-M   'P 1'
#
loop_
_entity.id
_entity.type
_entity.pdbx_description
1 polymer ?
#
loop_
_entity_poly.entity_id
_entity_poly.type
_entity_poly.pdbx_seq_one_letter_code
_entity_poly.pdbx_strand_id
1 'polypeptide(L)'
;EAAQPKWGAVWERIDNIFRTFARYPAGVTRHQLADMYIRKTRQRLASFLARSHWAADVHRTGKLRLNGADFPCPVRLFESGIAVFRELLTDSVPALLHGDMCFGNILYHPATRELKLIDPRGSFGKRGLYGDQRYDLAKIRHSLSGYEHISHNRFSLVHAPGRLELDIPFTPLQTSLRDEWDARLGSRLEAVRGIECLLYLSMLPLHEESRSRQLALYAVGARLLRELLPE
;
A
#
# COMPACT_ATOMS: atom_id res chain seq x y z
N GLU A 1 -29.99 7.15 13.42
CA GLU A 1 -28.84 6.41 12.85
C GLU A 1 -28.69 6.78 11.39
N ALA A 2 -27.48 7.19 10.95
CA ALA A 2 -27.21 7.30 9.53
C ALA A 2 -27.25 5.89 8.93
N ALA A 3 -28.06 5.67 7.89
CA ALA A 3 -28.10 4.40 7.19
C ALA A 3 -26.68 4.02 6.74
N GLN A 4 -26.21 2.83 7.10
CA GLN A 4 -24.91 2.35 6.66
C GLN A 4 -24.84 2.36 5.12
N PRO A 5 -23.70 2.74 4.53
CA PRO A 5 -23.56 2.78 3.10
C PRO A 5 -23.82 1.38 2.51
N LYS A 6 -24.62 1.31 1.45
CA LYS A 6 -24.71 0.11 0.63
C LYS A 6 -23.39 -0.02 -0.15
N TRP A 7 -22.43 -0.75 0.40
CA TRP A 7 -21.06 -0.86 -0.14
C TRP A 7 -21.00 -1.28 -1.61
N GLY A 8 -21.94 -2.12 -2.07
CA GLY A 8 -22.07 -2.43 -3.51
C GLY A 8 -22.16 -1.19 -4.40
N ALA A 9 -22.95 -0.18 -3.99
CA ALA A 9 -23.06 1.08 -4.72
C ALA A 9 -21.79 1.94 -4.61
N VAL A 10 -21.08 1.87 -3.48
CA VAL A 10 -19.78 2.55 -3.31
C VAL A 10 -18.76 1.98 -4.29
N TRP A 11 -18.68 0.65 -4.38
CA TRP A 11 -17.78 -0.03 -5.32
C TRP A 11 -18.10 0.29 -6.78
N GLU A 12 -19.37 0.29 -7.16
CA GLU A 12 -19.78 0.69 -8.52
C GLU A 12 -19.35 2.12 -8.85
N ARG A 13 -19.39 3.04 -7.87
CA ARG A 13 -18.90 4.42 -8.05
C ARG A 13 -17.38 4.46 -8.19
N ILE A 14 -16.64 3.72 -7.37
CA ILE A 14 -15.18 3.62 -7.50
C ILE A 14 -14.79 3.02 -8.86
N ASP A 15 -15.45 1.96 -9.30
CA ASP A 15 -15.23 1.34 -10.62
C ASP A 15 -15.52 2.33 -11.75
N ASN A 16 -16.59 3.15 -11.63
CA ASN A 16 -16.90 4.21 -12.58
C ASN A 16 -15.81 5.29 -12.66
N ILE A 17 -15.19 5.63 -11.53
CA ILE A 17 -14.06 6.58 -11.50
C ILE A 17 -12.87 6.00 -12.27
N PHE A 18 -12.48 4.76 -12.00
CA PHE A 18 -11.38 4.11 -12.72
C PHE A 18 -11.67 3.97 -14.23
N ARG A 19 -12.91 3.63 -14.60
CA ARG A 19 -13.34 3.64 -16.01
C ARG A 19 -13.26 5.03 -16.64
N THR A 20 -13.56 6.08 -15.87
CA THR A 20 -13.46 7.47 -16.35
C THR A 20 -12.00 7.89 -16.52
N PHE A 21 -11.13 7.56 -15.56
CA PHE A 21 -9.69 7.82 -15.66
C PHE A 21 -9.06 7.12 -16.86
N ALA A 22 -9.48 5.89 -17.16
CA ALA A 22 -9.01 5.12 -18.31
C ALA A 22 -9.37 5.73 -19.68
N ARG A 23 -10.35 6.64 -19.74
CA ARG A 23 -10.68 7.39 -20.98
C ARG A 23 -9.63 8.45 -21.33
N TYR A 24 -8.70 8.73 -20.43
CA TYR A 24 -7.60 9.66 -20.62
C TYR A 24 -6.26 8.92 -20.59
N PRO A 25 -5.96 8.09 -21.61
CA PRO A 25 -4.71 7.35 -21.68
C PRO A 25 -3.53 8.31 -21.86
N ALA A 26 -2.37 7.92 -21.33
CA ALA A 26 -1.13 8.68 -21.46
C ALA A 26 0.07 7.75 -21.56
N GLY A 27 1.26 8.31 -21.81
CA GLY A 27 2.50 7.54 -21.78
C GLY A 27 3.09 7.47 -20.37
N VAL A 28 3.24 6.26 -19.83
CA VAL A 28 4.11 5.98 -18.68
C VAL A 28 5.26 5.11 -19.17
N THR A 29 6.48 5.60 -18.99
CA THR A 29 7.69 4.88 -19.41
C THR A 29 8.11 3.86 -18.37
N ARG A 30 8.81 2.80 -18.81
CA ARG A 30 9.47 1.85 -17.91
C ARG A 30 10.40 2.52 -16.90
N HIS A 31 11.06 3.60 -17.31
CA HIS A 31 11.91 4.43 -16.44
C HIS A 31 11.12 5.03 -15.27
N GLN A 32 9.93 5.59 -15.53
CA GLN A 32 9.06 6.19 -14.51
C GLN A 32 8.47 5.15 -13.56
N LEU A 33 8.09 3.98 -14.07
CA LEU A 33 7.67 2.84 -13.24
C LEU A 33 8.81 2.43 -12.31
N ALA A 34 10.04 2.30 -12.84
CA ALA A 34 11.20 1.91 -12.05
C ALA A 34 11.60 2.98 -11.00
N ASP A 35 11.42 4.27 -11.33
CA ASP A 35 11.55 5.37 -10.36
C ASP A 35 10.55 5.24 -9.22
N MET A 36 9.27 5.12 -9.55
CA MET A 36 8.19 5.12 -8.56
C MET A 36 8.19 3.87 -7.67
N TYR A 37 8.38 2.70 -8.27
CA TYR A 37 8.22 1.42 -7.57
C TYR A 37 9.52 0.93 -6.94
N ILE A 38 10.63 0.93 -7.68
CA ILE A 38 11.84 0.27 -7.23
C ILE A 38 12.81 1.27 -6.57
N ARG A 39 13.21 2.32 -7.30
CA ARG A 39 14.24 3.25 -6.80
C ARG A 39 13.77 4.03 -5.59
N LYS A 40 12.55 4.58 -5.63
CA LYS A 40 11.95 5.27 -4.48
C LYS A 40 11.86 4.35 -3.27
N THR A 41 11.42 3.10 -3.42
CA THR A 41 11.35 2.15 -2.31
C THR A 41 12.73 1.86 -1.73
N ARG A 42 13.72 1.55 -2.58
CA ARG A 42 15.13 1.36 -2.15
C ARG A 42 15.68 2.54 -1.38
N GLN A 43 15.57 3.75 -1.93
CA GLN A 43 16.05 4.98 -1.31
C GLN A 43 15.40 5.19 0.07
N ARG A 44 14.10 4.93 0.17
CA ARG A 44 13.35 5.11 1.41
C ARG A 44 13.64 4.02 2.44
N LEU A 45 13.85 2.77 2.02
CA LEU A 45 14.31 1.70 2.92
C LEU A 45 15.71 2.00 3.47
N ALA A 46 16.65 2.45 2.62
CA ALA A 46 17.98 2.88 3.07
C ALA A 46 17.90 4.04 4.08
N SER A 47 17.06 5.04 3.77
CA SER A 47 16.77 6.18 4.65
C SER A 47 16.20 5.76 6.02
N PHE A 48 15.32 4.76 6.03
CA PHE A 48 14.74 4.18 7.25
C PHE A 48 15.78 3.41 8.06
N LEU A 49 16.58 2.54 7.42
CA LEU A 49 17.64 1.78 8.09
C LEU A 49 18.68 2.69 8.74
N ALA A 50 19.04 3.80 8.07
CA ALA A 50 20.00 4.76 8.61
C ALA A 50 19.50 5.49 9.87
N ARG A 51 18.18 5.61 10.06
CA ARG A 51 17.56 6.36 11.16
C ARG A 51 17.00 5.49 12.29
N SER A 52 16.92 4.18 12.08
CA SER A 52 16.31 3.25 13.04
C SER A 52 17.31 2.17 13.46
N HIS A 53 17.91 2.33 14.65
CA HIS A 53 18.81 1.33 15.23
C HIS A 53 18.17 -0.05 15.32
N TRP A 54 16.88 -0.11 15.69
CA TRP A 54 16.14 -1.38 15.75
C TRP A 54 16.04 -2.06 14.38
N ALA A 55 15.74 -1.29 13.32
CA ALA A 55 15.65 -1.85 11.97
C ALA A 55 17.02 -2.22 11.41
N ALA A 56 18.07 -1.44 11.74
CA ALA A 56 19.45 -1.75 11.40
C ALA A 56 19.90 -3.08 12.04
N ASP A 57 19.51 -3.35 13.29
CA ASP A 57 19.79 -4.62 13.95
C ASP A 57 19.04 -5.80 13.30
N VAL A 58 17.75 -5.65 13.01
CA VAL A 58 16.97 -6.65 12.24
C VAL A 58 17.61 -6.92 10.88
N HIS A 59 18.07 -5.86 10.20
CA HIS A 59 18.78 -5.99 8.93
C HIS A 59 20.13 -6.69 9.09
N ARG A 60 20.88 -6.43 10.16
CA ARG A 60 22.18 -7.07 10.44
C ARG A 60 22.02 -8.56 10.75
N THR A 61 21.07 -8.93 11.60
CA THR A 61 20.78 -10.34 11.92
C THR A 61 20.11 -11.08 10.77
N GLY A 62 19.43 -10.35 9.88
CA GLY A 62 18.69 -10.90 8.76
C GLY A 62 17.38 -11.58 9.15
N LYS A 63 16.95 -11.47 10.41
CA LYS A 63 15.79 -12.18 10.96
C LYS A 63 14.85 -11.22 11.68
N LEU A 64 13.55 -11.44 11.49
CA LEU A 64 12.46 -10.75 12.15
C LEU A 64 11.48 -11.80 12.70
N ARG A 65 11.11 -11.73 13.97
CA ARG A 65 9.95 -12.49 14.48
C ARG A 65 8.73 -11.57 14.51
N LEU A 66 7.69 -11.92 13.77
CA LEU A 66 6.47 -11.11 13.68
C LEU A 66 5.24 -11.98 13.95
N ASN A 67 4.44 -11.58 14.94
CA ASN A 67 3.23 -12.29 15.36
C ASN A 67 3.48 -13.79 15.59
N GLY A 68 4.50 -14.09 16.37
CA GLY A 68 4.92 -15.47 16.67
C GLY A 68 5.69 -16.22 15.57
N ALA A 69 5.64 -15.78 14.31
CA ALA A 69 6.29 -16.45 13.17
C ALA A 69 7.65 -15.82 12.80
N ASP A 70 8.57 -16.63 12.25
CA ASP A 70 9.89 -16.17 11.80
C ASP A 70 9.86 -15.71 10.34
N PHE A 71 10.44 -14.55 10.09
CA PHE A 71 10.53 -13.90 8.78
C PHE A 71 12.00 -13.59 8.46
N PRO A 72 12.40 -13.67 7.18
CA PRO A 72 13.58 -12.96 6.71
C PRO A 72 13.43 -11.45 6.98
N CYS A 73 14.54 -10.73 7.13
CA CYS A 73 14.50 -9.28 7.20
C CYS A 73 13.80 -8.70 5.95
N PRO A 74 12.74 -7.89 6.10
CA PRO A 74 12.00 -7.26 5.00
C PRO A 74 12.87 -6.57 3.95
N VAL A 75 13.91 -5.86 4.36
CA VAL A 75 14.79 -5.16 3.40
C VAL A 75 15.60 -6.16 2.58
N ARG A 76 16.14 -7.21 3.22
CA ARG A 76 16.87 -8.28 2.51
C ARG A 76 15.94 -9.05 1.57
N LEU A 77 14.74 -9.38 2.03
CA LEU A 77 13.74 -10.10 1.26
C LEU A 77 13.29 -9.31 0.02
N PHE A 78 13.08 -7.99 0.18
CA PHE A 78 12.81 -7.10 -0.95
C PHE A 78 13.95 -7.08 -1.97
N GLU A 79 15.21 -7.03 -1.53
CA GLU A 79 16.36 -7.02 -2.43
C GLU A 79 16.56 -8.37 -3.15
N SER A 80 16.43 -9.49 -2.45
CA SER A 80 16.53 -10.83 -3.05
C SER A 80 15.36 -11.13 -3.98
N GLY A 81 14.15 -10.65 -3.64
CA GLY A 81 12.92 -10.82 -4.43
C GLY A 81 12.69 -9.75 -5.49
N ILE A 82 13.70 -8.93 -5.83
CA ILE A 82 13.52 -7.77 -6.71
C ILE A 82 12.98 -8.13 -8.10
N ALA A 83 13.20 -9.37 -8.57
CA ALA A 83 12.71 -9.84 -9.86
C ALA A 83 11.18 -9.75 -9.96
N VAL A 84 10.45 -10.16 -8.91
CA VAL A 84 8.98 -10.07 -8.85
C VAL A 84 8.51 -8.63 -8.99
N PHE A 85 9.16 -7.69 -8.31
CA PHE A 85 8.80 -6.27 -8.42
C PHE A 85 9.19 -5.65 -9.78
N ARG A 86 10.11 -6.26 -10.54
CA ARG A 86 10.44 -5.81 -11.90
C ARG A 86 9.38 -6.20 -12.93
N GLU A 87 8.55 -7.20 -12.66
CA GLU A 87 7.38 -7.55 -13.49
C GLU A 87 6.33 -6.43 -13.47
N LEU A 88 6.28 -5.63 -12.41
CA LEU A 88 5.46 -4.41 -12.38
C LEU A 88 5.87 -3.37 -13.43
N LEU A 89 7.00 -3.53 -14.13
CA LEU A 89 7.49 -2.56 -15.11
C LEU A 89 7.01 -2.82 -16.55
N THR A 90 6.33 -3.92 -16.82
CA THR A 90 5.90 -4.32 -18.18
C THR A 90 4.42 -4.09 -18.44
N ASP A 91 3.56 -4.39 -17.48
CA ASP A 91 2.10 -4.41 -17.66
C ASP A 91 1.39 -3.23 -16.98
N SER A 92 1.99 -2.05 -17.08
CA SER A 92 1.36 -0.83 -16.57
C SER A 92 0.06 -0.53 -17.28
N VAL A 93 -0.85 0.16 -16.59
CA VAL A 93 -2.10 0.67 -17.16
C VAL A 93 -2.05 2.20 -17.13
N PRO A 94 -1.42 2.86 -18.12
CA PRO A 94 -1.28 4.30 -18.12
C PRO A 94 -2.64 5.01 -18.25
N ALA A 95 -2.97 5.85 -17.28
CA ALA A 95 -4.22 6.60 -17.25
C ALA A 95 -4.07 7.90 -16.46
N LEU A 96 -5.16 8.69 -16.40
CA LEU A 96 -5.29 9.75 -15.40
C LEU A 96 -5.12 9.13 -14.00
N LEU A 97 -4.39 9.83 -13.14
CA LEU A 97 -4.01 9.37 -11.81
C LEU A 97 -4.42 10.41 -10.76
N HIS A 98 -5.06 9.96 -9.69
CA HIS A 98 -5.22 10.74 -8.47
C HIS A 98 -3.89 10.84 -7.72
N GLY A 99 -3.21 9.71 -7.54
CA GLY A 99 -1.86 9.61 -6.94
C GLY A 99 -1.87 9.50 -5.41
N ASP A 100 -3.06 9.52 -4.81
CA ASP A 100 -3.27 9.28 -3.38
C ASP A 100 -4.73 8.87 -3.09
N MET A 101 -5.29 8.00 -3.92
CA MET A 101 -6.70 7.59 -3.83
C MET A 101 -6.94 6.56 -2.70
N CYS A 102 -6.58 6.93 -1.46
CA CYS A 102 -6.91 6.17 -0.26
C CYS A 102 -8.30 6.57 0.26
N PHE A 103 -8.87 5.79 1.19
CA PHE A 103 -10.19 6.08 1.77
C PHE A 103 -10.27 7.44 2.46
N GLY A 104 -9.17 7.92 3.05
CA GLY A 104 -9.10 9.26 3.63
C GLY A 104 -9.37 10.39 2.62
N ASN A 105 -9.16 10.14 1.33
CA ASN A 105 -9.33 11.10 0.24
C ASN A 105 -10.60 10.86 -0.59
N ILE A 106 -11.51 10.01 -0.10
CA ILE A 106 -12.77 9.66 -0.75
C ILE A 106 -13.93 10.05 0.15
N LEU A 107 -14.71 11.04 -0.28
CA LEU A 107 -15.93 11.47 0.40
C LEU A 107 -17.13 10.80 -0.26
N TYR A 108 -17.97 10.15 0.54
CA TYR A 108 -19.20 9.52 0.07
C TYR A 108 -20.42 10.12 0.76
N HIS A 109 -21.42 10.52 -0.03
CA HIS A 109 -22.68 11.05 0.48
C HIS A 109 -23.78 9.97 0.45
N PRO A 110 -24.24 9.41 1.59
CA PRO A 110 -25.13 8.23 1.59
C PRO A 110 -26.47 8.42 0.87
N ALA A 111 -27.09 9.61 0.95
CA ALA A 111 -28.41 9.83 0.35
C ALA A 111 -28.36 9.92 -1.18
N THR A 112 -27.44 10.73 -1.74
CA THR A 112 -27.26 10.91 -3.19
C THR A 112 -26.39 9.84 -3.83
N ARG A 113 -25.64 9.07 -3.03
CA ARG A 113 -24.63 8.10 -3.46
C ARG A 113 -23.54 8.73 -4.34
N GLU A 114 -23.28 10.01 -4.12
CA GLU A 114 -22.20 10.74 -4.76
C GLU A 114 -20.87 10.41 -4.09
N LEU A 115 -19.83 10.33 -4.91
CA LEU A 115 -18.45 10.15 -4.47
C LEU A 115 -17.64 11.36 -4.97
N LYS A 116 -16.94 12.03 -4.06
CA LYS A 116 -16.03 13.14 -4.36
C LYS A 116 -14.62 12.77 -3.93
N LEU A 117 -13.66 13.03 -4.81
CA LEU A 117 -12.24 12.86 -4.53
C LEU A 117 -11.63 14.20 -4.12
N ILE A 118 -10.71 14.17 -3.16
CA ILE A 118 -9.99 15.35 -2.66
C ILE A 118 -8.49 15.08 -2.59
N ASP A 119 -7.69 16.14 -2.52
CA ASP A 119 -6.21 16.07 -2.48
C ASP A 119 -5.57 15.24 -3.63
N PRO A 120 -5.88 15.53 -4.92
CA PRO A 120 -5.19 14.89 -6.02
C PRO A 120 -3.73 15.36 -6.08
N ARG A 121 -2.79 14.42 -6.03
CA ARG A 121 -1.35 14.72 -6.12
C ARG A 121 -0.81 14.63 -7.55
N GLY A 122 -1.41 13.80 -8.40
CA GLY A 122 -1.14 13.69 -9.84
C GLY A 122 0.28 13.23 -10.26
N SER A 123 1.23 13.09 -9.32
CA SER A 123 2.64 12.85 -9.64
C SER A 123 3.02 11.36 -9.61
N PHE A 124 3.45 10.84 -10.75
CA PHE A 124 3.93 9.46 -10.93
C PHE A 124 5.37 9.43 -11.45
N GLY A 125 6.33 9.75 -10.57
CA GLY A 125 7.76 9.83 -10.92
C GLY A 125 8.16 11.12 -11.65
N LYS A 126 7.19 11.77 -12.31
CA LYS A 126 7.28 13.16 -12.79
C LYS A 126 6.03 13.94 -12.41
N ARG A 127 6.15 15.26 -12.36
CA ARG A 127 5.00 16.17 -12.23
C ARG A 127 4.08 15.97 -13.44
N GLY A 128 2.78 15.86 -13.20
CA GLY A 128 1.78 15.62 -14.24
C GLY A 128 0.43 15.24 -13.63
N LEU A 129 -0.43 14.66 -14.46
CA LEU A 129 -1.75 14.13 -14.07
C LEU A 129 -1.87 12.63 -14.35
N TYR A 130 -0.82 12.01 -14.90
CA TYR A 130 -0.87 10.68 -15.45
C TYR A 130 0.11 9.76 -14.75
N GLY A 131 -0.26 8.49 -14.65
CA GLY A 131 0.54 7.45 -14.05
C GLY A 131 -0.05 6.07 -14.31
N ASP A 132 0.40 5.10 -13.54
CA ASP A 132 -0.12 3.75 -13.61
C ASP A 132 -1.38 3.60 -12.74
N GLN A 133 -2.51 3.30 -13.36
CA GLN A 133 -3.79 3.13 -12.68
C GLN A 133 -3.73 2.06 -11.56
N ARG A 134 -2.86 1.06 -11.70
CA ARG A 134 -2.64 0.03 -10.68
C ARG A 134 -2.18 0.63 -9.34
N TYR A 135 -1.56 1.80 -9.34
CA TYR A 135 -1.15 2.51 -8.13
C TYR A 135 -2.32 3.03 -7.31
N ASP A 136 -3.32 3.65 -7.95
CA ASP A 136 -4.52 4.11 -7.24
C ASP A 136 -5.38 2.91 -6.79
N LEU A 137 -5.43 1.82 -7.57
CA LEU A 137 -6.05 0.55 -7.12
C LEU A 137 -5.36 0.00 -5.86
N ALA A 138 -4.02 0.06 -5.81
CA ALA A 138 -3.25 -0.33 -4.64
C ALA A 138 -3.43 0.62 -3.46
N LYS A 139 -3.71 1.90 -3.68
CA LYS A 139 -4.05 2.85 -2.61
C LYS A 139 -5.40 2.55 -1.95
N ILE A 140 -6.37 2.05 -2.71
CA ILE A 140 -7.62 1.52 -2.14
C ILE A 140 -7.35 0.28 -1.29
N ARG A 141 -6.60 -0.70 -1.82
CA ARG A 141 -6.26 -1.92 -1.07
C ARG A 141 -5.45 -1.60 0.18
N HIS A 142 -4.51 -0.66 0.10
CA HIS A 142 -3.72 -0.15 1.21
C HIS A 142 -4.59 0.33 2.38
N SER A 143 -5.70 1.03 2.08
CA SER A 143 -6.68 1.43 3.09
C SER A 143 -7.35 0.21 3.75
N LEU A 144 -7.82 -0.72 2.90
CA LEU A 144 -8.46 -1.96 3.34
C LEU A 144 -7.51 -2.88 4.14
N SER A 145 -6.20 -2.77 3.94
CA SER A 145 -5.17 -3.51 4.69
C SER A 145 -4.70 -2.80 5.96
N GLY A 146 -5.38 -1.73 6.37
CA GLY A 146 -5.20 -1.14 7.71
C GLY A 146 -4.37 0.11 7.78
N TYR A 147 -4.04 0.77 6.66
CA TYR A 147 -3.31 2.04 6.70
C TYR A 147 -4.02 3.10 7.56
N GLU A 148 -5.35 3.26 7.44
CA GLU A 148 -6.10 4.22 8.27
C GLU A 148 -6.12 3.82 9.74
N HIS A 149 -6.04 2.53 10.07
CA HIS A 149 -5.89 2.13 11.46
C HIS A 149 -4.53 2.60 11.99
N ILE A 150 -3.45 2.38 11.23
CA ILE A 150 -2.11 2.79 11.61
C ILE A 150 -1.99 4.32 11.67
N SER A 151 -2.47 5.05 10.66
CA SER A 151 -2.35 6.50 10.58
C SER A 151 -3.06 7.21 11.74
N HIS A 152 -4.17 6.63 12.22
CA HIS A 152 -4.96 7.13 13.35
C HIS A 152 -4.63 6.45 14.70
N ASN A 153 -3.51 5.72 14.81
CA ASN A 153 -3.08 5.03 16.04
C ASN A 153 -4.10 4.03 16.61
N ARG A 154 -4.91 3.40 15.76
CA ARG A 154 -5.88 2.34 16.11
C ARG A 154 -5.27 0.95 15.92
N PHE A 155 -4.19 0.66 16.63
CA PHE A 155 -3.50 -0.62 16.62
C PHE A 155 -2.76 -0.83 17.94
N SER A 156 -2.43 -2.08 18.25
CA SER A 156 -1.53 -2.42 19.36
C SER A 156 -0.22 -2.93 18.80
N LEU A 157 0.89 -2.44 19.33
CA LEU A 157 2.23 -2.87 18.94
C LEU A 157 3.09 -3.11 20.17
N VAL A 158 3.64 -4.32 20.28
CA VAL A 158 4.74 -4.63 21.21
C VAL A 158 6.00 -4.89 20.39
N HIS A 159 7.13 -4.30 20.78
CA HIS A 159 8.40 -4.54 20.12
C HIS A 159 9.50 -4.92 21.11
N ALA A 160 10.36 -5.84 20.69
CA ALA A 160 11.59 -6.24 21.39
C ALA A 160 12.72 -6.38 20.34
N PRO A 161 13.99 -6.60 20.74
CA PRO A 161 15.06 -6.82 19.77
C PRO A 161 14.69 -7.93 18.77
N GLY A 162 14.65 -7.59 17.48
CA GLY A 162 14.31 -8.54 16.42
C GLY A 162 12.85 -9.01 16.37
N ARG A 163 11.95 -8.48 17.22
CA ARG A 163 10.57 -8.98 17.36
C ARG A 163 9.53 -7.86 17.32
N LEU A 164 8.42 -8.11 16.61
CA LEU A 164 7.20 -7.30 16.61
C LEU A 164 5.97 -8.17 16.87
N GLU A 165 5.03 -7.65 17.64
CA GLU A 165 3.67 -8.19 17.78
C GLU A 165 2.71 -7.06 17.44
N LEU A 166 2.10 -7.15 16.25
CA LEU A 166 1.18 -6.15 15.73
C LEU A 166 -0.23 -6.74 15.67
N ASP A 167 -1.15 -6.06 16.34
CA ASP A 167 -2.59 -6.29 16.25
C ASP A 167 -3.28 -5.07 15.65
N ILE A 168 -4.07 -5.30 14.59
CA ILE A 168 -4.94 -4.29 13.99
C ILE A 168 -6.37 -4.82 14.12
N PRO A 169 -7.27 -4.12 14.84
CA PRO A 169 -8.60 -4.60 15.16
C PRO A 169 -9.55 -4.42 13.97
N PHE A 170 -9.37 -5.24 12.92
CA PHE A 170 -10.29 -5.27 11.79
C PHE A 170 -11.66 -5.80 12.22
N THR A 171 -12.72 -5.10 11.86
CA THR A 171 -14.08 -5.62 12.02
C THR A 171 -14.38 -6.67 10.93
N PRO A 172 -15.35 -7.58 11.14
CA PRO A 172 -15.77 -8.53 10.12
C PRO A 172 -16.15 -7.86 8.79
N LEU A 173 -16.79 -6.68 8.87
CA LEU A 173 -17.10 -5.88 7.69
C LEU A 173 -15.83 -5.45 6.95
N GLN A 174 -14.81 -4.92 7.65
CA GLN A 174 -13.57 -4.48 7.00
C GLN A 174 -12.86 -5.64 6.29
N THR A 175 -12.83 -6.83 6.89
CA THR A 175 -12.30 -8.03 6.25
C THR A 175 -13.10 -8.39 4.99
N SER A 176 -14.44 -8.40 5.06
CA SER A 176 -15.31 -8.64 3.90
C SER A 176 -15.06 -7.65 2.77
N LEU A 177 -14.91 -6.36 3.08
CA LEU A 177 -14.66 -5.32 2.08
C LEU A 177 -13.32 -5.50 1.37
N ARG A 178 -12.28 -5.95 2.09
CA ARG A 178 -10.99 -6.32 1.48
C ARG A 178 -11.15 -7.49 0.52
N ASP A 179 -11.87 -8.54 0.93
CA ASP A 179 -12.05 -9.74 0.13
C ASP A 179 -12.92 -9.45 -1.12
N GLU A 180 -13.95 -8.60 -0.99
CA GLU A 180 -14.74 -8.07 -2.10
C GLU A 180 -13.88 -7.26 -3.08
N TRP A 181 -12.96 -6.44 -2.56
CA TRP A 181 -12.03 -5.67 -3.40
C TRP A 181 -11.05 -6.58 -4.15
N ASP A 182 -10.45 -7.56 -3.46
CA ASP A 182 -9.57 -8.56 -4.07
C ASP A 182 -10.28 -9.32 -5.20
N ALA A 183 -11.54 -9.71 -4.99
CA ALA A 183 -12.36 -10.35 -6.03
C ALA A 183 -12.61 -9.43 -7.25
N ARG A 184 -12.82 -8.12 -7.03
CA ARG A 184 -13.01 -7.12 -8.11
C ARG A 184 -11.74 -6.85 -8.90
N LEU A 185 -10.57 -6.96 -8.28
CA LEU A 185 -9.29 -6.77 -8.96
C LEU A 185 -9.05 -7.86 -10.00
N GLY A 186 -9.50 -9.10 -9.74
CA GLY A 186 -9.37 -10.23 -10.65
C GLY A 186 -7.90 -10.49 -11.00
N SER A 187 -7.57 -10.59 -12.29
CA SER A 187 -6.20 -10.82 -12.77
C SER A 187 -5.20 -9.72 -12.39
N ARG A 188 -5.66 -8.54 -11.95
CA ARG A 188 -4.81 -7.43 -11.52
C ARG A 188 -4.35 -7.55 -10.07
N LEU A 189 -4.90 -8.49 -9.30
CA LEU A 189 -4.70 -8.60 -7.86
C LEU A 189 -3.22 -8.71 -7.49
N GLU A 190 -2.46 -9.57 -8.17
CA GLU A 190 -1.04 -9.78 -7.84
C GLU A 190 -0.19 -8.52 -8.07
N ALA A 191 -0.42 -7.81 -9.19
CA ALA A 191 0.25 -6.54 -9.43
C ALA A 191 -0.11 -5.49 -8.37
N VAL A 192 -1.38 -5.44 -7.96
CA VAL A 192 -1.86 -4.52 -6.92
C VAL A 192 -1.28 -4.84 -5.54
N ARG A 193 -1.20 -6.13 -5.16
CA ARG A 193 -0.53 -6.59 -3.93
C ARG A 193 0.94 -6.20 -3.92
N GLY A 194 1.63 -6.39 -5.05
CA GLY A 194 3.01 -5.95 -5.24
C GLY A 194 3.19 -4.45 -5.01
N ILE A 195 2.36 -3.62 -5.65
CA ILE A 195 2.44 -2.16 -5.49
C ILE A 195 2.08 -1.73 -4.06
N GLU A 196 1.09 -2.35 -3.43
CA GLU A 196 0.71 -2.07 -2.05
C GLU A 196 1.85 -2.41 -1.06
N CYS A 197 2.51 -3.55 -1.24
CA CYS A 197 3.69 -3.90 -0.48
C CYS A 197 4.75 -2.77 -0.56
N LEU A 198 5.03 -2.28 -1.77
CA LEU A 198 5.94 -1.15 -1.99
C LEU A 198 5.44 0.15 -1.36
N LEU A 199 4.12 0.39 -1.29
CA LEU A 199 3.55 1.54 -0.57
C LEU A 199 3.92 1.48 0.92
N TYR A 200 3.68 0.35 1.60
CA TYR A 200 4.03 0.20 3.02
C TYR A 200 5.54 0.38 3.27
N LEU A 201 6.39 -0.27 2.47
CA LEU A 201 7.85 -0.19 2.60
C LEU A 201 8.37 1.23 2.31
N SER A 202 7.84 1.88 1.28
CA SER A 202 8.26 3.22 0.90
C SER A 202 7.68 4.30 1.81
N MET A 203 6.67 4.05 2.64
CA MET A 203 6.15 5.06 3.56
C MET A 203 6.95 5.19 4.86
N LEU A 204 7.81 4.23 5.19
CA LEU A 204 8.51 4.19 6.49
C LEU A 204 9.19 5.52 6.88
N PRO A 205 10.00 6.18 6.02
CA PRO A 205 10.65 7.44 6.41
C PRO A 205 9.67 8.61 6.56
N LEU A 206 8.45 8.52 6.01
CA LEU A 206 7.45 9.59 6.09
C LEU A 206 6.70 9.61 7.42
N HIS A 207 6.93 8.62 8.29
CA HIS A 207 6.29 8.50 9.60
C HIS A 207 7.31 8.62 10.75
N GLU A 208 8.45 9.29 10.53
CA GLU A 208 9.53 9.43 11.51
C GLU A 208 9.11 10.10 12.83
N GLU A 209 8.02 10.86 12.82
CA GLU A 209 7.40 11.44 14.01
C GLU A 209 6.81 10.40 14.97
N SER A 210 6.62 9.16 14.53
CA SER A 210 6.04 8.09 15.34
C SER A 210 6.69 6.75 15.04
N ARG A 211 7.66 6.38 15.88
CA ARG A 211 8.31 5.06 15.85
C ARG A 211 7.30 3.91 15.86
N SER A 212 6.21 4.02 16.64
CA SER A 212 5.17 2.99 16.70
C SER A 212 4.50 2.80 15.33
N ARG A 213 4.10 3.89 14.65
CA ARG A 213 3.53 3.81 13.29
C ARG A 213 4.54 3.28 12.27
N GLN A 214 5.79 3.71 12.31
CA GLN A 214 6.83 3.16 11.41
C GLN A 214 6.98 1.65 11.56
N LEU A 215 7.05 1.15 12.80
CA LEU A 215 7.20 -0.28 13.05
C LEU A 215 5.93 -1.07 12.70
N ALA A 216 4.73 -0.49 12.87
CA ALA A 216 3.50 -1.10 12.39
C ALA A 216 3.46 -1.20 10.86
N LEU A 217 3.82 -0.13 10.13
CA LEU A 217 3.95 -0.15 8.68
C LEU A 217 5.01 -1.17 8.23
N TYR A 218 6.13 -1.27 8.94
CA TYR A 218 7.20 -2.24 8.67
C TYR A 218 6.69 -3.68 8.83
N ALA A 219 5.92 -3.95 9.89
CA ALA A 219 5.29 -5.25 10.11
C ALA A 219 4.27 -5.60 9.02
N VAL A 220 3.40 -4.67 8.59
CA VAL A 220 2.47 -4.94 7.49
C VAL A 220 3.23 -5.18 6.18
N GLY A 221 4.23 -4.35 5.87
CA GLY A 221 5.10 -4.56 4.70
C GLY A 221 5.83 -5.91 4.73
N ALA A 222 6.28 -6.37 5.91
CA ALA A 222 6.89 -7.67 6.10
C ALA A 222 5.93 -8.84 5.81
N ARG A 223 4.68 -8.74 6.26
CA ARG A 223 3.62 -9.73 5.95
C ARG A 223 3.37 -9.82 4.46
N LEU A 224 3.13 -8.67 3.82
CA LEU A 224 2.89 -8.61 2.38
C LEU A 224 4.08 -9.14 1.56
N LEU A 225 5.31 -8.82 1.97
CA LEU A 225 6.52 -9.36 1.32
C LEU A 225 6.55 -10.89 1.38
N ARG A 226 6.26 -11.48 2.55
CA ARG A 226 6.29 -12.94 2.71
C ARG A 226 5.16 -13.64 1.94
N GLU A 227 4.00 -12.99 1.82
CA GLU A 227 2.90 -13.49 0.99
C GLU A 227 3.26 -13.49 -0.51
N LEU A 228 3.98 -12.47 -0.97
CA LEU A 228 4.42 -12.35 -2.37
C LEU A 228 5.64 -13.21 -2.72
N LEU A 229 6.47 -13.51 -1.73
CA LEU A 229 7.73 -14.24 -1.86
C LEU A 229 7.75 -15.41 -0.86
N PRO A 230 6.88 -16.42 -1.05
CA PRO A 230 6.91 -17.62 -0.21
C PRO A 230 8.24 -18.35 -0.41
N GLU A 231 8.72 -19.00 0.67
CA GLU A 231 9.95 -19.80 0.67
C GLU A 231 9.93 -20.94 -0.36
#